data_AF-A0A2V8G2R6-F1
#
_entry.id   AF-A0A2V8G2R6-F1
#
_cell.length_a   1.000
_cell.length_b   1.000
_cell.length_c   1.000
_cell.angle_alpha   90.00
_cell.angle_beta   90.00
_cell.angle_gamma   90.00
#
_symmetry.space_group_name_H-M   'P 1'
#
loop_
_entity.id
_entity.type
_entity.pdbx_description
1 polymer ?
#
loop_
_entity_poly.entity_id
_entity_poly.type
_entity_poly.pdbx_seq_one_letter_code
_entity_poly.pdbx_strand_id
1 'polypeptide(L)'
;MKRTTIFLDEGLERELQGFARRDSRPVASLVREALVAYVAGRRRGGAHRLSFVAAGASGRADGAERHEELLWRGRDPHGPLAAPKTRRPRKRAAR
;
A
#
# COMPACT_ATOMS: atom_id res chain seq x y z
N MET A 1 7.21 -19.00 -9.75
CA MET A 1 8.01 -19.08 -8.50
C MET A 1 9.48 -19.03 -8.87
N LYS A 2 10.28 -18.17 -8.24
CA LYS A 2 11.75 -18.11 -8.44
C LYS A 2 12.44 -18.78 -7.25
N ARG A 3 13.47 -19.60 -7.48
CA ARG A 3 14.29 -20.19 -6.41
C ARG A 3 15.25 -19.11 -5.88
N THR A 4 15.29 -18.95 -4.58
CA THR A 4 16.15 -17.99 -3.88
C THR A 4 16.80 -18.70 -2.71
N THR A 5 18.11 -18.56 -2.59
CA THR A 5 18.87 -19.04 -1.43
C THR A 5 19.02 -17.88 -0.45
N ILE A 6 18.76 -18.13 0.82
CA ILE A 6 18.93 -17.17 1.92
C ILE A 6 19.79 -17.82 2.99
N PHE A 7 20.56 -17.02 3.72
CA PHE A 7 21.25 -17.47 4.91
C PHE A 7 20.28 -17.42 6.10
N LEU A 8 20.33 -18.43 6.96
CA LEU A 8 19.52 -18.57 8.15
C LEU A 8 20.44 -18.98 9.30
N ASP A 9 20.12 -18.50 10.51
CA ASP A 9 20.73 -19.03 11.71
C ASP A 9 20.32 -20.50 11.91
N GLU A 10 21.24 -21.34 12.41
CA GLU A 10 20.98 -22.76 12.58
C GLU A 10 19.84 -23.05 13.57
N GLY A 11 19.72 -22.26 14.63
CA GLY A 11 18.63 -22.40 15.60
C GLY A 11 17.28 -22.13 14.94
N LEU A 12 17.19 -21.05 14.17
CA LEU A 12 15.99 -20.69 13.43
C LEU A 12 15.61 -21.75 12.37
N GLU A 13 16.61 -22.33 11.70
CA GLU A 13 16.34 -23.43 10.75
C GLU A 13 15.71 -24.63 11.45
N ARG A 14 16.25 -25.05 12.60
CA ARG A 14 15.72 -26.18 13.39
C ARG A 14 14.29 -25.91 13.85
N GLU A 15 13.98 -24.69 14.29
CA GLU A 15 12.63 -24.30 14.67
C GLU A 15 11.66 -24.37 13.48
N LEU A 16 12.04 -23.82 12.32
CA LEU A 16 11.23 -23.88 11.11
C LEU A 16 10.95 -25.31 10.66
N GLN A 17 11.94 -26.20 10.72
CA GLN A 17 11.75 -27.63 10.46
C GLN A 17 10.81 -28.26 11.49
N GLY A 18 10.91 -27.87 12.76
CA GLY A 18 10.00 -28.28 13.82
C GLY A 18 8.55 -27.91 13.53
N PHE A 19 8.27 -26.66 13.13
CA PHE A 19 6.93 -26.21 12.76
C PHE A 19 6.40 -26.92 11.52
N ALA A 20 7.24 -27.05 10.49
CA ALA A 20 6.89 -27.77 9.26
C ALA A 20 6.46 -29.21 9.52
N ARG A 21 7.17 -29.93 10.42
CA ARG A 21 6.82 -31.30 10.80
C ARG A 21 5.52 -31.37 11.58
N ARG A 22 5.31 -30.50 12.58
CA ARG A 22 4.08 -30.46 13.38
C ARG A 22 2.86 -30.19 12.52
N ASP A 23 2.98 -29.26 11.57
CA ASP A 23 1.86 -28.86 10.72
C ASP A 23 1.72 -29.73 9.47
N SER A 24 2.61 -30.71 9.25
CA SER A 24 2.67 -31.54 8.04
C SER A 24 2.77 -30.71 6.75
N ARG A 25 3.56 -29.64 6.78
CA ARG A 25 3.70 -28.67 5.68
C ARG A 25 5.14 -28.51 5.25
N PRO A 26 5.43 -28.22 3.97
CA PRO A 26 6.79 -27.92 3.54
C PRO A 26 7.32 -26.63 4.18
N VAL A 27 8.57 -26.63 4.66
CA VAL A 27 9.26 -25.44 5.21
C VAL A 27 9.17 -24.25 4.24
N ALA A 28 9.31 -24.50 2.95
CA ALA A 28 9.21 -23.46 1.93
C ALA A 28 7.83 -22.76 1.90
N SER A 29 6.74 -23.41 2.33
CA SER A 29 5.43 -22.76 2.45
C SER A 29 5.42 -21.74 3.59
N LEU A 30 5.90 -22.16 4.76
CA LEU A 30 6.01 -21.30 5.94
C LEU A 30 6.86 -20.07 5.65
N VAL A 31 8.03 -20.26 5.03
CA VAL A 31 8.93 -19.16 4.65
C VAL A 31 8.23 -18.20 3.68
N ARG A 32 7.52 -18.72 2.67
CA ARG A 32 6.78 -17.86 1.73
C ARG A 32 5.69 -17.06 2.42
N GLU A 33 4.89 -17.69 3.27
CA GLU A 33 3.80 -17.03 3.99
C GLU A 33 4.35 -15.94 4.91
N ALA A 34 5.42 -16.24 5.65
CA ALA A 34 6.10 -15.26 6.49
C ALA A 34 6.62 -14.06 5.68
N LEU A 35 7.27 -14.31 4.53
CA LEU A 35 7.76 -13.25 3.66
C LEU A 35 6.63 -12.40 3.05
N VAL A 36 5.52 -13.03 2.64
CA VAL A 36 4.33 -12.32 2.14
C VAL A 36 3.75 -11.43 3.24
N ALA A 37 3.58 -11.96 4.45
CA ALA A 37 3.07 -11.22 5.59
C ALA A 37 3.99 -10.05 5.97
N TYR A 38 5.31 -10.28 6.00
CA TYR A 38 6.30 -9.25 6.29
C TYR A 38 6.25 -8.11 5.26
N VAL A 39 6.26 -8.43 3.96
CA VAL A 39 6.18 -7.42 2.89
C VAL A 39 4.85 -6.68 2.93
N ALA A 40 3.73 -7.38 3.15
CA ALA A 40 2.41 -6.76 3.27
C ALA A 40 2.37 -5.79 4.47
N GLY A 41 2.90 -6.20 5.62
CA GLY A 41 3.03 -5.35 6.80
C GLY A 41 3.89 -4.12 6.54
N ARG A 42 5.04 -4.27 5.86
CA ARG A 42 5.91 -3.14 5.55
C ARG A 42 5.34 -2.20 4.50
N ARG A 43 4.58 -2.71 3.52
CA ARG A 43 3.81 -1.87 2.58
C ARG A 43 2.75 -1.04 3.31
N ARG A 44 2.07 -1.60 4.32
CA ARG A 44 1.13 -0.85 5.18
C ARG A 44 1.84 0.20 6.04
N GLY A 45 3.01 -0.13 6.58
CA GLY A 45 3.82 0.76 7.42
C GLY A 45 4.62 1.85 6.68
N GLY A 46 4.53 1.94 5.34
CA GLY A 46 5.26 2.91 4.53
C GLY A 46 4.46 4.17 4.14
N ALA A 47 3.14 4.06 3.94
CA ALA A 47 2.21 5.18 3.72
C ALA A 47 0.84 4.62 3.35
N HIS A 48 0.08 4.14 4.34
CA HIS A 48 -1.35 3.93 4.16
C HIS A 48 -2.09 4.41 5.40
N ARG A 49 -2.10 5.74 5.60
CA ARG A 49 -3.37 6.32 6.04
C ARG A 49 -4.35 6.00 4.92
N LEU A 50 -5.45 5.31 5.25
CA LEU A 50 -6.55 5.15 4.30
C LEU A 50 -6.86 6.56 3.78
N SER A 51 -7.12 6.72 2.48
CA SER A 51 -7.24 8.06 1.87
C SER A 51 -8.31 8.95 2.51
N PHE A 52 -9.22 8.35 3.28
CA PHE A 52 -10.27 9.01 4.04
C PHE A 52 -9.87 9.40 5.47
N VAL A 53 -8.84 8.78 6.05
CA VAL A 53 -8.42 9.09 7.43
C VAL A 53 -7.86 10.50 7.47
N ALA A 54 -8.49 11.36 8.28
CA ALA A 54 -8.17 12.78 8.41
C ALA A 54 -8.31 13.59 7.10
N ALA A 55 -9.08 13.11 6.11
CA ALA A 55 -9.33 13.86 4.86
C ALA A 55 -9.98 15.23 5.10
N GLY A 56 -10.74 15.37 6.19
CA GLY A 56 -11.35 16.64 6.64
C GLY A 56 -10.54 17.43 7.67
N ALA A 57 -9.34 16.99 8.05
CA ALA A 57 -8.51 17.65 9.09
C ALA A 57 -7.80 18.90 8.57
N SER A 58 -8.54 19.80 7.93
CA SER A 58 -8.03 21.04 7.36
C SER A 58 -8.08 22.23 8.33
N GLY A 59 -8.71 22.05 9.50
CA GLY A 59 -8.97 23.11 10.48
C GLY A 59 -10.08 24.09 10.09
N ARG A 60 -10.76 23.84 8.95
CA ARG A 60 -11.87 24.67 8.46
C ARG A 60 -13.21 24.02 8.78
N ALA A 61 -14.15 24.82 9.28
CA ALA A 61 -15.52 24.39 9.58
C ALA A 61 -16.55 24.87 8.54
N ASP A 62 -16.18 25.81 7.68
CA ASP A 62 -17.06 26.47 6.69
C ASP A 62 -17.03 25.82 5.30
N GLY A 63 -16.33 24.69 5.14
CA GLY A 63 -16.14 24.03 3.85
C GLY A 63 -17.46 23.57 3.20
N ALA A 64 -18.44 23.14 4.00
CA ALA A 64 -19.75 22.73 3.52
C ALA A 64 -20.60 23.92 3.03
N GLU A 65 -20.52 25.07 3.68
CA GLU A 65 -21.30 26.26 3.28
C GLU A 65 -20.70 26.95 2.06
N ARG A 66 -19.38 26.83 1.87
CA ARG A 66 -18.64 27.57 0.83
C ARG A 66 -18.16 26.72 -0.32
N HIS A 67 -18.58 25.46 -0.41
CA HIS A 67 -18.08 24.52 -1.42
C HIS A 67 -18.26 25.05 -2.84
N GLU A 68 -19.42 25.63 -3.18
CA GLU A 68 -19.70 26.19 -4.51
C GLU A 68 -18.80 27.39 -4.83
N GLU A 69 -18.66 28.34 -3.89
CA GLU A 69 -17.77 29.50 -4.05
C GLU A 69 -16.32 29.03 -4.26
N LEU A 70 -15.85 28.08 -3.45
CA LEU A 70 -14.47 27.59 -3.48
C LEU A 70 -14.14 26.81 -4.76
N LEU A 71 -15.08 26.00 -5.26
CA LEU A 71 -14.88 25.18 -6.46
C LEU A 71 -14.93 26.00 -7.74
N TRP A 72 -15.82 27.00 -7.79
CA TRP A 72 -16.12 27.75 -9.02
C TRP A 72 -15.55 29.17 -9.05
N ARG A 73 -14.77 29.58 -8.04
CA ARG A 73 -14.09 30.88 -8.06
C ARG A 73 -13.24 31.05 -9.33
N GLY A 74 -13.67 31.96 -10.21
CA GLY A 74 -12.98 32.24 -11.47
C GLY A 74 -13.11 31.13 -12.53
N ARG A 75 -14.12 30.25 -12.41
CA ARG A 75 -14.40 29.17 -13.36
C ARG A 75 -15.89 29.13 -13.70
N ASP A 76 -16.20 28.76 -14.94
CA ASP A 76 -17.57 28.47 -15.34
C ASP A 76 -17.91 27.00 -15.03
N PRO A 77 -18.89 26.71 -14.14
CA PRO A 77 -19.31 25.34 -13.83
C PRO A 77 -19.88 24.60 -15.04
N HIS A 78 -20.33 25.31 -16.08
CA HIS A 78 -20.90 24.76 -17.30
C HIS A 78 -20.02 24.98 -18.54
N GLY A 79 -18.77 25.42 -18.34
CA GLY A 79 -17.82 25.59 -19.42
C GLY A 79 -17.50 24.26 -20.14
N PRO A 80 -16.95 24.32 -21.37
CA PRO A 80 -16.60 23.12 -22.12
C PRO A 80 -15.65 22.23 -21.31
N LEU A 81 -15.95 20.93 -21.25
CA LEU A 81 -15.16 19.93 -20.52
C LEU A 81 -13.69 20.02 -20.92
N ALA A 82 -12.84 20.38 -19.96
CA ALA A 82 -11.40 20.43 -20.19
C ALA A 82 -10.88 19.04 -20.60
N ALA A 83 -10.03 19.01 -21.63
CA ALA A 83 -9.44 17.77 -22.12
C ALA A 83 -8.78 16.97 -20.97
N PRO A 84 -8.98 15.64 -20.90
CA PRO A 84 -8.44 14.84 -19.82
C PRO A 84 -6.92 14.98 -19.76
N LYS A 85 -6.40 15.35 -18.58
CA LYS A 85 -4.96 15.41 -18.35
C LYS A 85 -4.40 14.00 -18.49
N THR A 86 -3.59 13.76 -19.52
CA THR A 86 -2.92 12.49 -19.74
C THR A 86 -2.09 12.15 -18.50
N ARG A 87 -2.42 11.04 -17.84
CA ARG A 87 -1.66 10.59 -16.66
C ARG A 87 -0.27 10.21 -17.15
N ARG A 88 0.75 11.00 -16.79
CA ARG A 88 2.15 10.64 -17.02
C ARG A 88 2.39 9.23 -16.48
N PRO A 89 2.94 8.30 -17.27
CA PRO A 89 3.22 6.95 -16.80
C PRO A 89 4.19 7.04 -15.62
N ARG A 90 3.80 6.45 -14.48
CA ARG A 90 4.69 6.31 -13.33
C ARG A 90 5.89 5.48 -13.77
N LYS A 91 7.09 6.07 -13.80
CA LYS A 91 8.34 5.31 -13.98
C LYS A 91 8.36 4.23 -12.90
N ARG A 92 8.25 2.96 -13.32
CA ARG A 92 8.51 1.83 -12.42
C ARG A 92 9.97 1.96 -11.99
N ALA A 93 10.21 2.17 -10.70
CA ALA A 93 11.54 2.06 -10.14
C ALA A 93 12.00 0.61 -10.35
N ALA A 94 13.00 0.43 -11.21
CA ALA A 94 13.67 -0.85 -11.37
C ALA A 94 14.49 -1.13 -10.11
N ARG A 95 14.23 -2.26 -9.46
CA ARG A 95 15.17 -3.01 -8.62
C ARG A 95 14.67 -4.44 -8.46
#